data_AF-A0A8H6GVZ1-F1
#
_entry.id   AF-A0A8H6GVZ1-F1
#
_cell.length_a   1.000
_cell.length_b   1.000
_cell.length_c   1.000
_cell.angle_alpha   90.00
_cell.angle_beta   90.00
_cell.angle_gamma   90.00
#
_symmetry.space_group_name_H-M   'P 1'
#
loop_
_entity.id
_entity.type
_entity.pdbx_description
1 polymer ?
#
loop_
_entity_poly.entity_id
_entity_poly.type
_entity_poly.pdbx_seq_one_letter_code
_entity_poly.pdbx_strand_id
1 'polypeptide(L)'
;MGKLHNIAVFIHNSTVHNDAWDDIAGKALGLDNITRWNSWFRLLDAAISQEGPLSIFFNQHHKELEGDILTHDDWQVLKLTHEFLQPFHQATLEQQMEWASIDQVLENMDILFLQFENAKQGNARMVHSIHMGWWVPSKYYEESDRNPIYATALLLHPEKRRRYLDRHWAEEWRRTAIAGARQHWAKYKDRPLPSESATRLNDNERREVTPYERIKQSMSVLDEPGNEDEFEKFINSPPRPMTTSTPLKWWFREEQRIEYPRLHQLAIEYSVYQRCQTTRNG
;
A
#
# COMPACT_ATOMS: atom_id res chain seq x y z
N MET A 1 -26.09 6.01 -10.59
CA MET A 1 -25.22 4.95 -11.16
C MET A 1 -25.86 4.28 -12.37
N GLY A 2 -27.03 3.64 -12.27
CA GLY A 2 -27.69 2.98 -13.43
C GLY A 2 -27.86 3.84 -14.68
N LYS A 3 -28.26 5.12 -14.50
CA LYS A 3 -28.37 6.08 -15.61
C LYS A 3 -27.07 6.24 -16.42
N LEU A 4 -25.93 6.41 -15.74
CA LEU A 4 -24.63 6.58 -16.41
C LEU A 4 -24.23 5.32 -17.18
N HIS A 5 -24.51 4.13 -16.62
CA HIS A 5 -24.31 2.87 -17.33
C HIS A 5 -25.16 2.79 -18.60
N ASN A 6 -26.45 3.12 -18.50
CA ASN A 6 -27.36 3.11 -19.65
C ASN A 6 -26.90 4.09 -20.75
N ILE A 7 -26.42 5.27 -20.38
CA ILE A 7 -25.85 6.24 -21.32
C ILE A 7 -24.62 5.67 -22.03
N ALA A 8 -23.69 5.07 -21.28
CA ALA A 8 -22.48 4.47 -21.86
C ALA A 8 -22.85 3.33 -22.82
N VAL A 9 -23.78 2.46 -22.41
CA VAL A 9 -24.32 1.38 -23.25
C VAL A 9 -24.99 1.94 -24.50
N PHE A 10 -25.78 3.01 -24.38
CA PHE A 10 -26.46 3.65 -25.51
C PHE A 10 -25.48 4.20 -26.56
N ILE A 11 -24.40 4.84 -26.12
CA ILE A 11 -23.32 5.35 -26.98
C ILE A 11 -22.61 4.20 -27.70
N HIS A 12 -22.40 3.07 -27.04
CA HIS A 12 -21.63 1.95 -27.59
C HIS A 12 -22.46 0.94 -28.39
N ASN A 13 -23.78 0.91 -28.22
CA ASN A 13 -24.66 -0.07 -28.87
C ASN A 13 -24.85 0.14 -30.37
N SER A 14 -24.50 1.31 -30.91
CA SER A 14 -24.67 1.65 -32.33
C SER A 14 -23.47 2.43 -32.83
N THR A 15 -22.99 2.10 -34.02
CA THR A 15 -21.93 2.87 -34.69
C THR A 15 -22.36 4.33 -34.89
N VAL A 16 -23.63 4.58 -35.19
CA VAL A 16 -24.18 5.93 -35.36
C VAL A 16 -24.07 6.76 -34.08
N HIS A 17 -24.37 6.16 -32.92
CA HIS A 17 -24.27 6.88 -31.64
C HIS A 17 -22.82 7.05 -31.20
N ASN A 18 -21.97 6.10 -31.55
CA ASN A 18 -20.54 6.17 -31.26
C ASN A 18 -19.87 7.27 -32.08
N ASP A 19 -20.15 7.34 -33.38
CA ASP A 19 -19.65 8.39 -34.28
C ASP A 19 -20.17 9.77 -33.84
N ALA A 20 -21.47 9.88 -33.51
CA ALA A 20 -22.04 11.12 -32.98
C ALA A 20 -21.40 11.55 -31.64
N TRP A 21 -21.03 10.60 -30.79
CA TRP A 21 -20.29 10.91 -29.56
C TRP A 21 -18.84 11.35 -29.86
N ASP A 22 -18.15 10.67 -30.78
CA ASP A 22 -16.78 11.01 -31.16
C ASP A 22 -16.70 12.41 -31.78
N ASP A 23 -17.68 12.78 -32.60
CA ASP A 23 -17.80 14.13 -33.18
C ASP A 23 -17.92 15.25 -32.11
N ILE A 24 -18.52 14.95 -30.96
CA ILE A 24 -18.73 15.94 -29.88
C ILE A 24 -17.55 15.96 -28.91
N ALA A 25 -17.09 14.79 -28.49
CA ALA A 25 -16.18 14.64 -27.36
C ALA A 25 -14.72 14.40 -27.79
N GLY A 26 -14.49 13.86 -29.00
CA GLY A 26 -13.18 13.49 -29.53
C GLY A 26 -12.43 12.43 -28.70
N LYS A 27 -13.11 11.83 -27.72
CA LYS A 27 -12.58 10.83 -26.80
C LYS A 27 -13.70 9.89 -26.38
N ALA A 28 -13.41 8.59 -26.36
CA ALA A 28 -14.37 7.60 -25.90
C ALA A 28 -14.74 7.81 -24.43
N LEU A 29 -16.04 7.74 -24.13
CA LEU A 29 -16.56 7.72 -22.75
C LEU A 29 -16.14 6.44 -22.00
N GLY A 30 -16.00 5.33 -22.75
CA GLY A 30 -15.70 4.01 -22.21
C GLY A 30 -16.95 3.27 -21.72
N LEU A 31 -16.78 1.98 -21.40
CA LEU A 31 -17.80 1.13 -20.80
C LEU A 31 -17.33 0.63 -19.44
N ASP A 32 -18.23 0.64 -18.46
CA ASP A 32 -17.98 -0.05 -17.21
C ASP A 32 -18.20 -1.56 -17.36
N ASN A 33 -17.55 -2.30 -16.47
CA ASN A 33 -17.93 -3.67 -16.19
C ASN A 33 -18.57 -3.64 -14.81
N ILE A 34 -19.84 -4.03 -14.73
CA ILE A 34 -20.67 -3.98 -13.51
C ILE A 34 -20.00 -4.71 -12.33
N THR A 35 -19.16 -5.71 -12.60
CA THR A 35 -18.44 -6.50 -11.57
C THR A 35 -17.08 -5.93 -11.16
N ARG A 36 -16.58 -4.89 -11.84
CA ARG A 36 -15.23 -4.34 -11.60
C ARG A 36 -15.29 -2.84 -11.33
N TRP A 37 -15.11 -2.48 -10.07
CA TRP A 37 -15.14 -1.11 -9.59
C TRP A 37 -14.08 -0.21 -10.26
N ASN A 38 -12.95 -0.76 -10.74
CA ASN A 38 -11.97 -0.02 -11.55
C ASN A 38 -12.55 0.46 -12.90
N SER A 39 -13.33 -0.38 -13.59
CA SER A 39 -13.98 0.01 -14.84
C SER A 39 -15.04 1.07 -14.58
N TRP A 40 -15.79 0.94 -13.48
CA TRP A 40 -16.73 1.95 -13.01
C TRP A 40 -16.06 3.29 -12.69
N PHE A 41 -14.92 3.27 -12.00
CA PHE A 41 -14.17 4.49 -11.68
C PHE A 41 -13.71 5.21 -12.94
N ARG A 42 -13.18 4.47 -13.94
CA ARG A 42 -12.79 5.05 -15.22
C ARG A 42 -13.96 5.67 -15.98
N LEU A 43 -15.13 5.03 -15.95
CA LEU A 43 -16.35 5.60 -16.55
C LEU A 43 -16.78 6.88 -15.83
N LEU A 44 -16.76 6.90 -14.49
CA LEU A 44 -17.05 8.09 -13.70
C LEU A 44 -16.09 9.24 -14.02
N ASP A 45 -14.79 8.95 -14.08
CA ASP A 45 -13.74 9.92 -14.37
C ASP A 45 -13.89 10.53 -15.77
N ALA A 46 -14.19 9.67 -16.75
CA ALA A 46 -14.46 10.08 -18.13
C ALA A 46 -15.75 10.92 -18.22
N ALA A 47 -16.81 10.54 -17.52
CA ALA A 47 -18.09 11.25 -17.53
C ALA A 47 -17.98 12.63 -16.87
N ILE A 48 -17.30 12.73 -15.73
CA ILE A 48 -17.07 14.00 -15.03
C ILE A 48 -16.19 14.93 -15.88
N SER A 49 -15.13 14.40 -16.50
CA SER A 49 -14.26 15.17 -17.41
C SER A 49 -14.98 15.64 -18.68
N GLN A 50 -16.08 14.98 -19.06
CA GLN A 50 -16.83 15.23 -20.29
C GLN A 50 -18.27 15.69 -20.00
N GLU A 51 -18.52 16.34 -18.85
CA GLU A 51 -19.84 16.86 -18.45
C GLU A 51 -20.45 17.81 -19.50
N GLY A 52 -19.62 18.65 -20.12
CA GLY A 52 -20.03 19.53 -21.23
C GLY A 52 -20.47 18.76 -22.48
N PRO A 53 -19.59 17.93 -23.08
CA PRO A 53 -19.95 17.04 -24.18
C PRO A 53 -21.19 16.18 -23.93
N LEU A 54 -21.33 15.60 -22.74
CA LEU A 54 -22.52 14.81 -22.36
C LEU A 54 -23.80 15.64 -22.39
N SER A 55 -23.74 16.89 -21.96
CA SER A 55 -24.90 17.79 -22.01
C SER A 55 -25.36 18.07 -23.44
N ILE A 56 -24.41 18.21 -24.38
CA ILE A 56 -24.70 18.39 -25.82
C ILE A 56 -25.33 17.10 -26.38
N PHE A 57 -24.76 15.94 -26.06
CA PHE A 57 -25.25 14.65 -26.49
C PHE A 57 -26.68 14.37 -25.99
N PHE A 58 -26.98 14.69 -24.73
CA PHE A 58 -28.33 14.58 -24.17
C PHE A 58 -29.35 15.46 -24.91
N ASN A 59 -28.96 16.65 -25.35
CA ASN A 59 -29.85 17.51 -26.13
C ASN A 59 -30.16 16.92 -27.51
N GLN A 60 -29.20 16.25 -28.15
CA GLN A 60 -29.40 15.60 -29.45
C GLN A 60 -30.27 14.33 -29.35
N HIS A 61 -30.11 13.55 -28.27
CA HIS A 61 -30.79 12.28 -28.05
C HIS A 61 -31.86 12.32 -26.95
N HIS A 62 -32.42 13.49 -26.65
CA HIS A 62 -33.32 13.72 -25.51
C HIS A 62 -34.49 12.72 -25.45
N LYS A 63 -35.09 12.38 -26.60
CA LYS A 63 -36.24 11.47 -26.65
C LYS A 63 -35.89 10.03 -26.28
N GLU A 64 -34.68 9.60 -26.59
CA GLU A 64 -34.21 8.22 -26.36
C GLU A 64 -33.67 8.06 -24.94
N LEU A 65 -33.12 9.13 -24.37
CA LEU A 65 -32.48 9.15 -23.05
C LEU A 65 -33.31 9.81 -21.94
N GLU A 66 -34.59 10.13 -22.17
CA GLU A 66 -35.41 10.94 -21.24
C GLU A 66 -35.37 10.45 -19.78
N GLY A 67 -35.35 9.14 -19.55
CA GLY A 67 -35.23 8.53 -18.21
C GLY A 67 -33.81 8.50 -17.62
N ASP A 68 -32.79 8.63 -18.47
CA ASP A 68 -31.37 8.51 -18.12
C ASP A 68 -30.63 9.85 -18.11
N ILE A 69 -31.28 10.97 -18.48
CA ILE A 69 -30.70 12.31 -18.36
C ILE A 69 -30.29 12.56 -16.90
N LEU A 70 -29.03 12.95 -16.73
CA LEU A 70 -28.42 13.21 -15.44
C LEU A 70 -28.85 14.58 -14.92
N THR A 71 -29.56 14.57 -13.79
CA THR A 71 -29.95 15.79 -13.07
C THR A 71 -28.76 16.37 -12.31
N HIS A 72 -28.92 17.60 -11.78
CA HIS A 72 -27.89 18.20 -10.92
C HIS A 72 -27.56 17.33 -9.70
N ASP A 73 -28.58 16.73 -9.06
CA ASP A 73 -28.39 15.80 -7.94
C ASP A 73 -27.67 14.52 -8.37
N ASP A 74 -27.97 13.99 -9.57
CA ASP A 74 -27.26 12.83 -10.12
C ASP A 74 -25.76 13.14 -10.28
N TRP A 75 -25.42 14.29 -10.86
CA TRP A 75 -24.04 14.74 -11.01
C TRP A 75 -23.31 14.90 -9.67
N GLN A 76 -23.97 15.44 -8.65
CA GLN A 76 -23.39 15.52 -7.31
C GLN A 76 -23.07 14.13 -6.75
N VAL A 77 -23.99 13.16 -6.89
CA VAL A 77 -23.77 11.78 -6.43
C VAL A 77 -22.62 11.13 -7.21
N LEU A 78 -22.49 11.35 -8.53
CA LEU A 78 -21.38 10.84 -9.32
C LEU A 78 -20.04 11.41 -8.85
N LYS A 79 -19.96 12.73 -8.60
CA LYS A 79 -18.75 13.41 -8.11
C LYS A 79 -18.34 12.91 -6.71
N LEU A 80 -19.29 12.79 -5.79
CA LEU A 80 -19.03 12.22 -4.46
C LEU A 80 -18.57 10.76 -4.53
N THR A 81 -19.15 9.98 -5.45
CA THR A 81 -18.75 8.57 -5.65
C THR A 81 -17.36 8.47 -6.26
N HIS A 82 -17.02 9.34 -7.20
CA HIS A 82 -15.68 9.43 -7.79
C HIS A 82 -14.63 9.78 -6.72
N GLU A 83 -14.86 10.83 -5.94
CA GLU A 83 -13.96 11.25 -4.85
C GLU A 83 -13.78 10.12 -3.83
N PHE A 84 -14.86 9.42 -3.49
CA PHE A 84 -14.80 8.29 -2.57
C PHE A 84 -13.96 7.12 -3.11
N LEU A 85 -14.13 6.78 -4.40
CA LEU A 85 -13.47 5.64 -5.05
C LEU A 85 -12.03 5.93 -5.51
N GLN A 86 -11.62 7.20 -5.58
CA GLN A 86 -10.29 7.57 -6.07
C GLN A 86 -9.14 6.88 -5.30
N PRO A 87 -9.11 6.83 -3.95
CA PRO A 87 -8.05 6.13 -3.23
C PRO A 87 -8.02 4.63 -3.51
N PHE A 88 -9.19 4.02 -3.73
CA PHE A 88 -9.26 2.61 -4.11
C PHE A 88 -8.57 2.39 -5.45
N HIS A 89 -8.89 3.23 -6.44
CA HIS A 89 -8.33 3.11 -7.79
C HIS A 89 -6.82 3.25 -7.76
N GLN A 90 -6.32 4.23 -7.01
CA GLN A 90 -4.89 4.44 -6.81
C GLN A 90 -4.23 3.24 -6.13
N ALA A 91 -4.76 2.76 -5.00
CA ALA A 91 -4.22 1.62 -4.28
C ALA A 91 -4.16 0.35 -5.16
N THR A 92 -5.11 0.20 -6.08
CA THR A 92 -5.15 -0.95 -6.98
C THR A 92 -4.19 -0.83 -8.14
N LEU A 93 -3.98 0.37 -8.67
CA LEU A 93 -2.92 0.61 -9.63
C LEU A 93 -1.55 0.31 -9.00
N GLU A 94 -1.31 0.77 -7.78
CA GLU A 94 -0.07 0.50 -7.04
C GLU A 94 0.13 -1.00 -6.79
N GLN A 95 -0.93 -1.72 -6.40
CA GLN A 95 -0.86 -3.17 -6.18
C GLN A 95 -0.68 -3.99 -7.48
N GLN A 96 -1.05 -3.43 -8.63
CA GLN A 96 -0.83 -4.06 -9.95
C GLN A 96 0.58 -3.85 -10.48
N MET A 97 1.40 -3.00 -9.85
CA MET A 97 2.78 -2.78 -10.27
C MET A 97 3.65 -4.00 -9.97
N GLU A 98 4.66 -4.25 -10.81
CA GLU A 98 5.61 -5.37 -10.67
C GLU A 98 6.37 -5.35 -9.32
N TRP A 99 6.45 -4.18 -8.69
CA TRP A 99 7.11 -3.95 -7.40
C TRP A 99 6.15 -3.93 -6.21
N ALA A 100 4.87 -4.23 -6.40
CA ALA A 100 3.89 -4.29 -5.32
C ALA A 100 4.33 -5.30 -4.26
N SER A 101 4.49 -4.81 -3.03
CA SER A 101 5.02 -5.61 -1.93
C SER A 101 3.98 -5.75 -0.82
N ILE A 102 4.09 -6.82 -0.03
CA ILE A 102 3.08 -7.12 1.00
C ILE A 102 3.06 -6.05 2.10
N ASP A 103 4.17 -5.35 2.34
CA ASP A 103 4.22 -4.20 3.26
C ASP A 103 3.37 -3.01 2.78
N GLN A 104 3.06 -2.92 1.47
CA GLN A 104 2.10 -1.96 0.93
C GLN A 104 0.66 -2.45 1.10
N VAL A 105 0.41 -3.75 1.22
CA VAL A 105 -0.96 -4.29 1.37
C VAL A 105 -1.60 -3.78 2.66
N LEU A 106 -0.91 -3.85 3.80
CA LEU A 106 -1.47 -3.32 5.06
C LEU A 106 -1.60 -1.80 5.04
N GLU A 107 -0.63 -1.10 4.47
CA GLU A 107 -0.70 0.36 4.35
C GLU A 107 -1.87 0.80 3.46
N ASN A 108 -2.06 0.13 2.32
CA ASN A 108 -3.19 0.38 1.44
C ASN A 108 -4.51 0.07 2.16
N MET A 109 -4.59 -1.04 2.90
CA MET A 109 -5.78 -1.32 3.71
C MET A 109 -6.04 -0.22 4.75
N ASP A 110 -5.03 0.23 5.47
CA ASP A 110 -5.15 1.31 6.45
C ASP A 110 -5.60 2.63 5.78
N ILE A 111 -5.09 2.96 4.59
CA ILE A 111 -5.54 4.12 3.78
C ILE A 111 -7.02 3.98 3.41
N LEU A 112 -7.45 2.79 2.97
CA LEU A 112 -8.85 2.55 2.60
C LEU A 112 -9.77 2.69 3.82
N PHE A 113 -9.39 2.16 4.98
CA PHE A 113 -10.16 2.34 6.21
C PHE A 113 -10.28 3.80 6.61
N LEU A 114 -9.16 4.55 6.57
CA LEU A 114 -9.19 5.98 6.86
C LEU A 114 -10.12 6.73 5.88
N GLN A 115 -10.14 6.35 4.59
CA GLN A 115 -11.05 6.92 3.62
C GLN A 115 -12.52 6.67 3.98
N PHE A 116 -12.87 5.44 4.41
CA PHE A 116 -14.22 5.17 4.88
C PHE A 116 -14.57 5.96 6.16
N GLU A 117 -13.65 6.10 7.10
CA GLU A 117 -13.88 6.88 8.33
C GLU A 117 -14.12 8.36 8.03
N ASN A 118 -13.29 8.96 7.18
CA ASN A 118 -13.46 10.33 6.72
C ASN A 118 -14.79 10.51 5.98
N ALA A 119 -15.13 9.57 5.10
CA ALA A 119 -16.36 9.62 4.31
C ALA A 119 -17.63 9.48 5.18
N LYS A 120 -17.57 8.78 6.32
CA LYS A 120 -18.68 8.69 7.29
C LYS A 120 -19.05 10.04 7.89
N GLN A 121 -18.09 10.95 8.08
CA GLN A 121 -18.31 12.25 8.72
C GLN A 121 -18.89 13.32 7.78
N GLY A 122 -18.73 13.15 6.45
CA GLY A 122 -19.07 14.19 5.47
C GLY A 122 -20.24 13.89 4.53
N ASN A 123 -20.63 12.62 4.35
CA ASN A 123 -21.50 12.24 3.23
C ASN A 123 -22.83 11.58 3.65
N ALA A 124 -23.77 12.37 4.18
CA ALA A 124 -25.11 11.91 4.58
C ALA A 124 -25.82 11.07 3.49
N ARG A 125 -25.63 11.42 2.20
CA ARG A 125 -26.22 10.72 1.05
C ARG A 125 -25.58 9.35 0.75
N MET A 126 -24.33 9.12 1.18
CA MET A 126 -23.59 7.88 0.90
C MET A 126 -23.31 7.02 2.14
N VAL A 127 -23.71 7.46 3.34
CA VAL A 127 -23.41 6.76 4.61
C VAL A 127 -23.77 5.27 4.57
N HIS A 128 -24.93 4.92 4.03
CA HIS A 128 -25.35 3.53 3.95
C HIS A 128 -24.44 2.69 3.06
N SER A 129 -24.10 3.21 1.86
CA SER A 129 -23.18 2.56 0.93
C SER A 129 -21.76 2.43 1.51
N ILE A 130 -21.29 3.47 2.20
CA ILE A 130 -19.99 3.49 2.90
C ILE A 130 -19.99 2.43 4.02
N HIS A 131 -21.06 2.33 4.81
CA HIS A 131 -21.18 1.35 5.88
C HIS A 131 -21.21 -0.09 5.34
N MET A 132 -21.93 -0.34 4.24
CA MET A 132 -21.94 -1.66 3.60
C MET A 132 -20.58 -2.02 2.98
N GLY A 133 -19.92 -1.06 2.34
CA GLY A 133 -18.60 -1.24 1.74
C GLY A 133 -17.49 -1.54 2.75
N TRP A 134 -17.61 -1.03 3.99
CA TRP A 134 -16.64 -1.26 5.07
C TRP A 134 -16.44 -2.74 5.42
N TRP A 135 -17.50 -3.54 5.35
CA TRP A 135 -17.48 -4.95 5.77
C TRP A 135 -16.57 -5.83 4.93
N VAL A 136 -16.35 -5.46 3.66
CA VAL A 136 -15.52 -6.27 2.77
C VAL A 136 -14.04 -6.16 3.16
N PRO A 137 -13.42 -4.96 3.25
CA PRO A 137 -12.07 -4.81 3.77
C PRO A 137 -11.90 -5.31 5.20
N SER A 138 -12.90 -5.13 6.08
CA SER A 138 -12.79 -5.58 7.48
C SER A 138 -12.55 -7.08 7.59
N LYS A 139 -13.25 -7.88 6.77
CA LYS A 139 -13.04 -9.32 6.70
C LYS A 139 -11.61 -9.68 6.24
N TYR A 140 -11.11 -9.00 5.20
CA TYR A 140 -9.74 -9.25 4.72
C TYR A 140 -8.68 -8.84 5.75
N TYR A 141 -8.95 -7.82 6.56
CA TYR A 141 -8.07 -7.40 7.64
C TYR A 141 -8.06 -8.40 8.81
N GLU A 142 -9.22 -8.95 9.18
CA GLU A 142 -9.30 -10.04 10.15
C GLU A 142 -8.54 -11.29 9.67
N GLU A 143 -8.56 -11.57 8.37
CA GLU A 143 -7.78 -12.66 7.77
C GLU A 143 -6.28 -12.36 7.76
N SER A 144 -5.86 -11.10 7.55
CA SER A 144 -4.45 -10.71 7.56
C SER A 144 -3.84 -10.77 8.97
N ASP A 145 -4.62 -10.48 10.02
CA ASP A 145 -4.19 -10.60 11.42
C ASP A 145 -3.84 -12.05 11.81
N ARG A 146 -4.46 -13.05 11.15
CA ARG A 146 -4.11 -14.47 11.37
C ARG A 146 -2.68 -14.80 10.94
N ASN A 147 -2.09 -13.99 10.07
CA ASN A 147 -0.74 -14.21 9.58
C ASN A 147 0.17 -13.03 9.91
N PRO A 148 1.06 -13.15 10.91
CA PRO A 148 1.95 -12.07 11.33
C PRO A 148 2.97 -11.65 10.24
N ILE A 149 2.99 -12.32 9.08
CA ILE A 149 3.86 -11.95 7.96
C ILE A 149 3.65 -10.51 7.50
N TYR A 150 2.39 -10.07 7.39
CA TYR A 150 2.06 -8.73 6.95
C TYR A 150 2.59 -7.68 7.95
N ALA A 151 2.30 -7.87 9.24
CA ALA A 151 2.75 -6.99 10.31
C ALA A 151 4.28 -6.97 10.45
N THR A 152 4.94 -8.12 10.27
CA THR A 152 6.40 -8.23 10.31
C THR A 152 7.05 -7.46 9.17
N ALA A 153 6.51 -7.56 7.94
CA ALA A 153 7.01 -6.80 6.80
C ALA A 153 6.92 -5.29 7.03
N LEU A 154 5.82 -4.81 7.62
CA LEU A 154 5.60 -3.41 7.97
C LEU A 154 6.60 -2.91 9.02
N LEU A 155 6.88 -3.73 10.04
CA LEU A 155 7.88 -3.44 11.08
C LEU A 155 9.31 -3.40 10.54
N LEU A 156 9.62 -4.23 9.53
CA LEU A 156 10.92 -4.26 8.86
C LEU A 156 11.09 -3.17 7.79
N HIS A 157 10.06 -2.35 7.56
CA HIS A 157 10.12 -1.23 6.63
C HIS A 157 10.86 -0.03 7.27
N PRO A 158 11.99 0.44 6.68
CA PRO A 158 12.84 1.49 7.28
C PRO A 158 12.15 2.83 7.57
N GLU A 159 11.16 3.21 6.77
CA GLU A 159 10.38 4.46 6.94
C GLU A 159 9.20 4.35 7.89
N LYS A 160 8.82 3.13 8.30
CA LYS A 160 7.61 2.90 9.12
C LYS A 160 7.99 2.46 10.52
N ARG A 161 8.63 1.28 10.62
CA ARG A 161 9.07 0.65 11.88
C ARG A 161 7.92 0.59 12.90
N ARG A 162 8.23 0.52 14.20
CA ARG A 162 7.22 0.55 15.26
C ARG A 162 6.37 1.82 15.26
N ARG A 163 6.97 2.95 14.87
CA ARG A 163 6.33 4.28 14.90
C ARG A 163 5.06 4.35 14.06
N TYR A 164 4.97 3.58 12.97
CA TYR A 164 3.76 3.49 12.17
C TYR A 164 2.62 2.84 12.96
N LEU A 165 2.87 1.69 13.58
CA LEU A 165 1.88 1.00 14.42
C LEU A 165 1.45 1.88 15.61
N ASP A 166 2.39 2.60 16.21
CA ASP A 166 2.09 3.48 17.35
C ASP A 166 1.10 4.61 16.99
N ARG A 167 1.10 5.05 15.72
CA ARG A 167 0.25 6.15 15.24
C ARG A 167 -1.09 5.69 14.68
N HIS A 168 -1.11 4.55 14.01
CA HIS A 168 -2.26 4.16 13.19
C HIS A 168 -3.04 2.98 13.77
N TRP A 169 -2.45 2.19 14.69
CA TRP A 169 -3.06 0.97 15.18
C TRP A 169 -3.45 1.07 16.66
N ALA A 170 -4.54 0.39 17.02
CA ALA A 170 -4.93 0.21 18.41
C ALA A 170 -3.85 -0.56 19.20
N GLU A 171 -3.77 -0.30 20.51
CA GLU A 171 -2.75 -0.90 21.37
C GLU A 171 -2.74 -2.43 21.35
N GLU A 172 -3.92 -3.04 21.36
CA GLU A 172 -4.08 -4.49 21.30
C GLU A 172 -3.48 -5.08 20.02
N TRP A 173 -3.75 -4.45 18.88
CA TRP A 173 -3.32 -4.92 17.56
C TRP A 173 -1.82 -4.76 17.41
N ARG A 174 -1.28 -3.62 17.86
CA ARG A 174 0.16 -3.38 17.94
C ARG A 174 0.86 -4.46 18.77
N ARG A 175 0.30 -4.83 19.92
CA ARG A 175 0.89 -5.84 20.81
C ARG A 175 0.95 -7.21 20.13
N THR A 176 -0.15 -7.64 19.50
CA THR A 176 -0.22 -8.90 18.74
C THR A 176 0.76 -8.91 17.57
N ALA A 177 0.81 -7.83 16.79
CA ALA A 177 1.72 -7.65 15.66
C ALA A 177 3.20 -7.79 16.07
N ILE A 178 3.62 -7.06 17.12
CA ILE A 178 4.99 -7.11 17.61
C ILE A 178 5.31 -8.49 18.19
N ALA A 179 4.38 -9.12 18.93
CA ALA A 179 4.58 -10.46 19.46
C ALA A 179 4.77 -11.50 18.35
N GLY A 180 3.95 -11.45 17.29
CA GLY A 180 4.09 -12.31 16.12
C GLY A 180 5.44 -12.11 15.41
N ALA A 181 5.84 -10.86 15.20
CA ALA A 181 7.14 -10.54 14.59
C ALA A 181 8.33 -11.05 15.44
N ARG A 182 8.26 -10.91 16.77
CA ARG A 182 9.26 -11.46 17.70
C ARG A 182 9.36 -12.98 17.62
N GLN A 183 8.23 -13.68 17.50
CA GLN A 183 8.21 -15.13 17.36
C GLN A 183 8.95 -15.58 16.09
N HIS A 184 8.82 -14.82 15.00
CA HIS A 184 9.56 -15.08 13.78
C HIS A 184 11.04 -14.74 13.91
N TRP A 185 11.37 -13.60 14.52
CA TRP A 185 12.74 -13.18 14.80
C TRP A 185 13.53 -14.20 15.64
N ALA A 186 12.88 -14.86 16.61
CA ALA A 186 13.51 -15.86 17.47
C ALA A 186 14.21 -16.99 16.68
N LYS A 187 13.76 -17.31 15.46
CA LYS A 187 14.38 -18.32 14.57
C LYS A 187 15.69 -17.88 13.93
N TYR A 188 15.97 -16.57 13.92
CA TYR A 188 17.14 -15.95 13.27
C TYR A 188 18.13 -15.40 14.29
N LYS A 189 17.67 -15.09 15.50
CA LYS A 189 18.48 -14.53 16.58
C LYS A 189 19.76 -15.33 16.86
N ASP A 190 19.70 -16.64 16.75
CA ASP A 190 20.83 -17.54 17.04
C ASP A 190 21.50 -18.12 15.78
N ARG A 191 21.17 -17.61 14.58
CA ARG A 191 21.78 -18.12 13.34
C ARG A 191 23.27 -17.78 13.28
N PRO A 192 24.12 -18.73 12.85
CA PRO A 192 25.53 -18.46 12.63
C PRO A 192 25.69 -17.41 11.52
N LEU A 193 26.53 -16.42 11.77
CA LEU A 193 26.82 -15.37 10.80
C LEU A 193 27.62 -15.96 9.62
N PRO A 194 27.32 -15.59 8.37
CA PRO A 194 28.14 -15.96 7.23
C PRO A 194 29.60 -15.51 7.44
N SER A 195 30.54 -16.39 7.12
CA SER A 195 31.98 -16.25 7.38
C SER A 195 32.57 -14.87 7.07
N GLU A 196 32.11 -14.17 6.02
CA GLU A 196 32.61 -12.84 5.63
C GLU A 196 32.46 -11.75 6.71
N SER A 197 31.41 -11.81 7.54
CA SER A 197 31.21 -10.87 8.66
C SER A 197 32.17 -11.18 9.82
N ALA A 198 32.45 -12.47 10.05
CA ALA A 198 33.39 -12.92 11.07
C ALA A 198 34.84 -12.64 10.65
N THR A 199 35.18 -12.73 9.36
CA THR A 199 36.55 -12.44 8.88
C THR A 199 36.91 -10.96 9.03
N ARG A 200 35.99 -10.01 8.77
CA ARG A 200 36.27 -8.57 8.94
C ARG A 200 36.43 -8.14 10.40
N LEU A 201 35.73 -8.79 11.33
CA LEU A 201 35.94 -8.58 12.77
C LEU A 201 37.29 -9.17 13.21
N ASN A 202 37.62 -10.39 12.77
CA ASN A 202 38.85 -11.08 13.14
C ASN A 202 40.13 -10.47 12.51
N ASP A 203 40.04 -9.83 11.34
CA ASP A 203 41.20 -9.14 10.73
C ASP A 203 41.64 -7.90 11.55
N ASN A 204 40.71 -7.27 12.28
CA ASN A 204 41.05 -6.19 13.22
C ASN A 204 41.65 -6.72 14.54
N GLU A 205 41.30 -7.93 14.96
CA GLU A 205 41.81 -8.54 16.20
C GLU A 205 43.21 -9.16 16.06
N ARG A 206 43.64 -9.48 14.82
CA ARG A 206 44.95 -10.08 14.56
C ARG A 206 46.13 -9.10 14.47
N ARG A 207 45.89 -7.79 14.57
CA ARG A 207 46.97 -6.81 14.72
C ARG A 207 47.37 -6.72 16.19
N GLU A 208 48.65 -6.95 16.49
CA GLU A 208 49.21 -6.66 17.81
C GLU A 208 48.95 -5.18 18.15
N VAL A 209 47.97 -4.93 19.01
CA VAL A 209 47.54 -3.59 19.39
C VAL A 209 48.66 -2.93 20.18
N THR A 210 49.22 -1.84 19.64
CA THR A 210 50.31 -1.10 20.27
C THR A 210 49.87 -0.52 21.62
N PRO A 211 50.80 -0.23 22.56
CA PRO A 211 50.45 0.37 23.85
C PRO A 211 49.66 1.69 23.71
N TYR A 212 49.94 2.47 22.67
CA TYR A 212 49.21 3.71 22.37
C TYR A 212 47.77 3.45 21.91
N GLU A 213 47.54 2.46 21.05
CA GLU A 213 46.20 2.08 20.60
C GLU A 213 45.36 1.50 21.74
N ARG A 214 45.98 0.77 22.67
CA ARG A 214 45.30 0.24 23.86
C ARG A 214 44.82 1.36 24.79
N ILE A 215 45.64 2.40 24.98
CA ILE A 215 45.26 3.61 25.72
C ILE A 215 44.17 4.39 24.96
N LYS A 216 44.27 4.49 23.64
CA LYS A 216 43.24 5.14 22.80
C LYS A 216 41.91 4.39 22.86
N GLN A 217 41.93 3.06 22.88
CA GLN A 217 40.75 2.21 23.08
C GLN A 217 40.20 2.34 24.51
N SER A 218 41.04 2.42 25.54
CA SER A 218 40.57 2.62 26.92
C SER A 218 40.01 4.03 27.18
N MET A 219 40.38 5.01 26.35
CA MET A 219 39.79 6.35 26.33
C MET A 219 38.59 6.46 25.37
N SER A 220 38.24 5.38 24.66
CA SER A 220 37.04 5.36 23.82
C SER A 220 35.82 5.44 24.71
N VAL A 221 34.96 6.43 24.44
CA VAL A 221 33.65 6.60 25.07
C VAL A 221 32.55 5.92 24.24
N LEU A 222 32.93 5.25 23.15
CA LEU A 222 32.01 4.42 22.38
C LEU A 222 31.80 3.13 23.18
N ASP A 223 30.58 2.94 23.68
CA ASP A 223 30.17 1.71 24.32
C ASP A 223 30.46 0.52 23.38
N GLU A 224 30.97 -0.60 23.91
CA GLU A 224 31.02 -1.83 23.15
C GLU A 224 29.62 -2.11 22.60
N PRO A 225 29.47 -2.58 21.34
CA PRO A 225 28.17 -2.86 20.78
C PRO A 225 27.49 -3.86 21.70
N GLY A 226 26.57 -3.34 22.51
CA GLY A 226 25.84 -4.16 23.46
C GLY A 226 25.23 -5.32 22.69
N ASN A 227 25.07 -6.46 23.37
CA ASN A 227 24.27 -7.57 22.88
C ASN A 227 22.77 -7.18 22.85
N GLU A 228 22.47 -5.97 22.37
CA GLU A 228 21.15 -5.48 22.09
C GLU A 228 20.57 -6.32 20.95
N ASP A 229 19.35 -6.76 21.18
CA ASP A 229 18.61 -7.53 20.21
C ASP A 229 18.40 -6.69 18.93
N GLU A 230 18.97 -7.13 17.80
CA GLU A 230 18.96 -6.38 16.53
C GLU A 230 17.55 -5.95 16.11
N PHE A 231 16.56 -6.82 16.35
CA PHE A 231 15.16 -6.54 16.03
C PHE A 231 14.62 -5.40 16.91
N GLU A 232 14.82 -5.46 18.22
CA GLU A 232 14.41 -4.38 19.13
C GLU A 232 15.12 -3.06 18.81
N LYS A 233 16.43 -3.12 18.54
CA LYS A 233 17.20 -1.94 18.13
C LYS A 233 16.61 -1.32 16.86
N PHE A 234 16.31 -2.13 15.85
CA PHE A 234 15.79 -1.64 14.58
C PHE A 234 14.38 -1.04 14.70
N ILE A 235 13.43 -1.77 15.30
CA ILE A 235 12.02 -1.32 15.30
C ILE A 235 11.80 -0.06 16.16
N ASN A 236 12.59 0.11 17.22
CA ASN A 236 12.48 1.26 18.13
C ASN A 236 13.32 2.47 17.66
N SER A 237 14.25 2.27 16.72
CA SER A 237 15.03 3.35 16.14
C SER A 237 14.15 4.26 15.25
N PRO A 238 14.44 5.59 15.18
CA PRO A 238 13.62 6.52 14.41
C PRO A 238 13.57 6.15 12.91
N PRO A 239 12.41 6.27 12.24
CA PRO A 239 12.31 5.98 10.83
C PRO A 239 13.28 6.80 9.99
N ARG A 240 13.86 6.19 8.95
CA ARG A 240 14.83 6.83 8.06
C ARG A 240 14.26 6.90 6.64
N PRO A 241 14.30 8.07 5.98
CA PRO A 241 13.89 8.18 4.59
C PRO A 241 14.75 7.26 3.72
N MET A 242 14.10 6.48 2.87
CA MET A 242 14.78 5.55 2.00
C MET A 242 15.23 6.25 0.72
N THR A 243 16.50 6.07 0.37
CA THR A 243 17.04 6.50 -0.93
C THR A 243 16.80 5.45 -2.03
N THR A 244 16.21 4.29 -1.70
CA THR A 244 15.96 3.18 -2.63
C THR A 244 14.48 3.03 -2.92
N SER A 245 14.16 2.56 -4.13
CA SER A 245 12.76 2.34 -4.54
C SER A 245 12.02 1.21 -3.82
N THR A 246 12.72 0.30 -3.11
CA THR A 246 12.06 -0.79 -2.35
C THR A 246 12.81 -1.10 -1.04
N PRO A 247 12.10 -1.57 0.01
CA PRO A 247 12.70 -1.96 1.29
C PRO A 247 13.75 -3.05 1.14
N LEU A 248 13.52 -3.98 0.20
CA LEU A 248 14.45 -5.05 -0.09
C LEU A 248 15.80 -4.52 -0.60
N LYS A 249 15.80 -3.54 -1.52
CA LYS A 249 17.05 -2.92 -1.99
C LYS A 249 17.79 -2.21 -0.86
N TRP A 250 17.06 -1.67 0.11
CA TRP A 250 17.64 -1.05 1.29
C TRP A 250 18.36 -2.10 2.17
N TRP A 251 17.73 -3.24 2.44
CA TRP A 251 18.32 -4.35 3.19
C TRP A 251 19.51 -5.03 2.51
N PHE A 252 19.62 -4.90 1.18
CA PHE A 252 20.79 -5.37 0.41
C PHE A 252 22.03 -4.48 0.54
N ARG A 253 21.93 -3.27 1.12
CA ARG A 253 23.08 -2.38 1.27
C ARG A 253 24.07 -2.92 2.30
N GLU A 254 25.35 -2.75 1.99
CA GLU A 254 26.45 -3.23 2.83
C GLU A 254 26.40 -2.64 4.25
N GLU A 255 26.08 -1.35 4.38
CA GLU A 255 25.91 -0.68 5.67
C GLU A 255 24.90 -1.40 6.58
N GLN A 256 23.77 -1.83 6.01
CA GLN A 256 22.68 -2.46 6.76
C GLN A 256 23.00 -3.91 7.11
N ARG A 257 23.77 -4.59 6.25
CA ARG A 257 24.30 -5.93 6.55
C ARG A 257 25.33 -5.92 7.67
N ILE A 258 26.12 -4.85 7.78
CA ILE A 258 27.08 -4.65 8.86
C ILE A 258 26.36 -4.27 10.16
N GLU A 259 25.39 -3.36 10.09
CA GLU A 259 24.65 -2.89 11.28
C GLU A 259 23.67 -3.95 11.83
N TYR A 260 23.08 -4.78 10.95
CA TYR A 260 22.08 -5.79 11.29
C TYR A 260 22.33 -7.14 10.59
N PRO A 261 23.37 -7.88 10.99
CA PRO A 261 23.84 -9.07 10.27
C PRO A 261 22.91 -10.29 10.36
N ARG A 262 22.01 -10.37 11.35
CA ARG A 262 20.98 -11.43 11.41
C ARG A 262 19.62 -10.93 10.92
N LEU A 263 19.26 -9.70 11.25
CA LEU A 263 17.96 -9.13 10.88
C LEU A 263 17.79 -8.96 9.37
N HIS A 264 18.86 -8.62 8.63
CA HIS A 264 18.75 -8.51 7.18
C HIS A 264 18.38 -9.85 6.53
N GLN A 265 18.76 -11.00 7.12
CA GLN A 265 18.38 -12.32 6.61
C GLN A 265 16.87 -12.55 6.75
N LEU A 266 16.30 -12.19 7.90
CA LEU A 266 14.84 -12.20 8.12
C LEU A 266 14.15 -11.28 7.11
N ALA A 267 14.65 -10.05 6.95
CA ALA A 267 14.06 -9.08 6.04
C ALA A 267 14.10 -9.52 4.58
N ILE A 268 15.19 -10.13 4.13
CA ILE A 268 15.30 -10.70 2.78
C ILE A 268 14.36 -11.88 2.61
N GLU A 269 14.30 -12.83 3.56
CA GLU A 269 13.44 -14.00 3.44
C GLU A 269 11.97 -13.62 3.36
N TYR A 270 11.53 -12.66 4.18
CA TYR A 270 10.20 -12.09 4.11
C TYR A 270 9.96 -11.41 2.76
N SER A 271 10.91 -10.59 2.30
CA SER A 271 10.82 -9.88 1.02
C SER A 271 10.86 -10.80 -0.21
N VAL A 272 11.42 -12.00 -0.09
CA VAL A 272 11.48 -13.01 -1.15
C VAL A 272 10.25 -13.91 -1.13
N TYR A 273 9.78 -14.33 0.06
CA TYR A 273 8.51 -15.03 0.22
C TYR A 273 7.35 -14.22 -0.37
N GLN A 274 7.43 -12.89 -0.27
CA GLN A 274 6.53 -11.92 -0.90
C GLN A 274 6.41 -12.05 -2.43
N ARG A 275 7.51 -12.24 -3.18
CA ARG A 275 7.48 -12.37 -4.66
C ARG A 275 6.91 -13.71 -5.14
N CYS A 276 7.07 -14.77 -4.34
CA CYS A 276 6.59 -16.10 -4.71
C CYS A 276 5.07 -16.28 -4.54
N GLN A 277 4.43 -15.48 -3.68
CA GLN A 277 2.97 -15.53 -3.52
C GLN A 277 2.23 -14.69 -4.57
N THR A 278 2.77 -13.55 -4.99
CA THR A 278 2.19 -12.73 -6.06
C THR A 278 2.28 -13.41 -7.43
N THR A 279 3.33 -14.21 -7.69
CA THR A 279 3.49 -14.97 -8.95
C THR A 279 2.66 -16.26 -9.01
N ARG A 280 2.18 -16.78 -7.87
CA ARG A 280 1.32 -17.98 -7.83
C ARG A 280 -0.17 -17.71 -7.98
N ASN A 281 -0.60 -16.46 -7.75
CA ASN A 281 -2.00 -16.05 -7.80
C ASN A 281 -2.31 -15.12 -9.00
N GLY A 282 -1.37 -14.96 -9.93
CA GLY A 282 -1.52 -14.21 -11.19
C GLY A 282 -1.85 -15.11 -12.37
#